data_AF-A0A8T5INK5-F1
#
_entry.id   AF-A0A8T5INK5-F1
#
_cell.length_a   1.000
_cell.length_b   1.000
_cell.length_c   1.000
_cell.angle_alpha   90.00
_cell.angle_beta   90.00
_cell.angle_gamma   90.00
#
_symmetry.space_group_name_H-M   'P 1'
#
loop_
_entity.id
_entity.type
_entity.pdbx_description
1 polymer ?
#
loop_
_entity_poly.entity_id
_entity_poly.type
_entity_poly.pdbx_seq_one_letter_code
_entity_poly.pdbx_strand_id
1 'polypeptide(L)'
;MVWQDVIITICVLAFSYALVPQIVHGFKNKKSSISAQTTFISSAGMIILGITYITLKLYFSAIMSIIGGMLWEILFIQNRIYK
;
A
#
# COMPACT_ATOMS: atom_id res chain seq x y z
N MET A 1 23.10 3.72 -8.14
CA MET A 1 22.31 3.77 -6.89
C MET A 1 21.09 4.71 -7.01
N VAL A 2 21.22 5.91 -7.59
CA VAL A 2 20.05 6.81 -7.83
C VAL A 2 18.97 6.16 -8.71
N TRP A 3 19.35 5.39 -9.73
CA TRP A 3 18.38 4.74 -10.62
C TRP A 3 17.47 3.72 -9.90
N GLN A 4 17.96 3.05 -8.85
CA GLN A 4 17.15 2.09 -8.08
C GLN A 4 16.07 2.82 -7.28
N ASP A 5 16.44 3.93 -6.62
CA ASP A 5 15.48 4.74 -5.86
C ASP A 5 14.41 5.36 -6.76
N VAL A 6 14.80 5.82 -7.95
CA VAL A 6 13.86 6.34 -8.96
C VAL A 6 12.89 5.25 -9.41
N ILE A 7 13.37 4.05 -9.72
CA ILE A 7 12.49 2.93 -10.14
C ILE A 7 11.57 2.49 -9.01
N ILE A 8 12.10 2.30 -7.79
CA ILE A 8 11.31 1.92 -6.62
C ILE A 8 10.22 2.97 -6.38
N THR A 9 10.59 4.24 -6.41
CA THR A 9 9.67 5.36 -6.28
C THR A 9 8.53 5.30 -7.31
N ILE A 10 8.85 5.15 -8.59
CA ILE A 10 7.85 5.08 -9.67
C ILE A 10 6.92 3.88 -9.46
N CYS A 11 7.47 2.71 -9.14
CA CYS A 11 6.69 1.50 -8.89
C CYS A 11 5.74 1.69 -7.70
N VAL A 12 6.23 2.21 -6.57
CA VAL A 12 5.41 2.39 -5.36
C VAL A 12 4.34 3.47 -5.58
N LEU A 13 4.64 4.54 -6.32
CA LEU A 13 3.66 5.54 -6.74
C LEU A 13 2.55 4.91 -7.60
N ALA A 14 2.93 4.16 -8.64
CA ALA A 14 1.98 3.50 -9.53
C ALA A 14 1.09 2.50 -8.79
N PHE A 15 1.68 1.69 -7.89
CA PHE A 15 0.92 0.73 -7.08
C PHE A 15 -0.01 1.43 -6.08
N SER A 16 0.44 2.50 -5.44
CA SER A 16 -0.40 3.29 -4.53
C SER A 16 -1.57 3.93 -5.28
N TYR A 17 -1.31 4.51 -6.45
CA TYR A 17 -2.35 5.08 -7.31
C TYR A 17 -3.37 4.02 -7.76
N ALA A 18 -2.92 2.82 -8.11
CA ALA A 18 -3.79 1.71 -8.52
C ALA A 18 -4.75 1.25 -7.40
N LEU A 19 -4.40 1.45 -6.13
CA LEU A 19 -5.27 1.09 -5.00
C LEU A 19 -6.41 2.10 -4.78
N VAL A 20 -6.23 3.36 -5.14
CA VAL A 20 -7.24 4.42 -4.96
C VAL A 20 -8.60 4.07 -5.59
N PRO A 21 -8.70 3.68 -6.88
CA PRO A 21 -9.99 3.32 -7.46
C PRO A 21 -10.61 2.10 -6.77
N GLN A 22 -9.79 1.16 -6.28
CA GLN A 22 -10.27 -0.01 -5.56
C GLN A 22 -10.87 0.35 -4.19
N ILE A 23 -10.22 1.25 -3.45
CA ILE A 23 -10.73 1.81 -2.20
C ILE A 23 -12.06 2.54 -2.45
N VAL A 24 -12.11 3.42 -3.47
CA VAL A 24 -13.32 4.17 -3.82
C VAL A 24 -14.45 3.23 -4.22
N HIS A 25 -14.17 2.19 -5.01
CA HIS A 25 -15.16 1.18 -5.40
C HIS A 25 -15.69 0.41 -4.18
N GLY A 26 -14.81 -0.01 -3.27
CA GLY A 26 -15.18 -0.71 -2.05
C GLY A 26 -16.10 0.12 -1.15
N PHE A 27 -15.81 1.41 -0.99
CA PHE A 27 -16.67 2.35 -0.25
C PHE A 27 -18.02 2.57 -0.92
N LYS A 28 -18.04 2.82 -2.24
CA LYS A 28 -19.29 3.10 -2.98
C LYS A 28 -20.25 1.92 -2.97
N ASN A 29 -19.73 0.72 -3.19
CA ASN A 29 -20.55 -0.49 -3.30
C ASN A 29 -20.74 -1.22 -1.97
N LYS A 30 -20.13 -0.72 -0.87
CA LYS A 30 -20.12 -1.36 0.45
C LYS A 30 -19.79 -2.85 0.34
N LYS A 31 -18.74 -3.17 -0.41
CA LYS A 31 -18.27 -4.54 -0.65
C LYS A 31 -16.77 -4.60 -0.56
N SER A 32 -16.25 -5.68 0.00
CA SER A 32 -14.83 -5.99 -0.09
C SER A 32 -14.57 -6.88 -1.30
N SER A 33 -13.65 -6.45 -2.17
CA SER A 33 -13.26 -7.23 -3.35
C SER A 33 -12.02 -8.10 -3.11
N ILE A 34 -11.35 -7.93 -1.97
CA ILE A 34 -10.07 -8.57 -1.66
C ILE A 34 -10.18 -9.25 -0.30
N SER A 35 -9.61 -10.44 -0.15
CA SER A 35 -9.64 -11.17 1.12
C SER A 35 -8.92 -10.42 2.25
N ALA A 36 -9.43 -10.58 3.48
CA ALA A 36 -8.82 -10.01 4.69
C ALA A 36 -7.33 -10.39 4.81
N GLN A 37 -7.00 -11.65 4.53
CA GLN A 37 -5.64 -12.18 4.63
C GLN A 37 -4.71 -11.45 3.65
N THR A 38 -5.13 -11.27 2.39
CA THR A 38 -4.36 -10.54 1.38
C THR A 38 -4.13 -9.09 1.80
N THR A 39 -5.18 -8.38 2.25
CA THR A 39 -5.05 -6.98 2.66
C THR A 39 -4.15 -6.81 3.90
N PHE A 40 -4.23 -7.74 4.86
CA PHE A 40 -3.40 -7.71 6.07
C PHE A 40 -1.93 -7.96 5.76
N ILE A 41 -1.62 -9.03 5.03
CA ILE A 41 -0.23 -9.37 4.66
C ILE A 41 0.38 -8.25 3.82
N SER A 42 -0.38 -7.69 2.87
CA SER A 42 0.11 -6.61 1.99
C SER A 42 0.37 -5.32 2.76
N SER A 43 -0.51 -4.95 3.71
CA SER A 43 -0.32 -3.78 4.57
C SER A 43 0.93 -3.95 5.45
N ALA A 44 1.04 -5.07 6.17
CA ALA A 44 2.20 -5.36 7.02
C ALA A 44 3.50 -5.41 6.21
N GLY A 45 3.49 -6.06 5.04
CA GLY A 45 4.63 -6.15 4.15
C GLY A 45 5.11 -4.78 3.65
N MET A 46 4.19 -3.89 3.28
CA MET A 46 4.53 -2.52 2.86
C MET A 46 5.14 -1.68 3.99
N ILE A 47 4.65 -1.84 5.22
CA ILE A 47 5.22 -1.16 6.40
C ILE A 47 6.64 -1.68 6.68
N ILE A 48 6.84 -3.00 6.65
CA ILE A 48 8.17 -3.62 6.83
C ILE A 48 9.14 -3.15 5.73
N LEU A 49 8.67 -3.07 4.47
CA LEU A 49 9.46 -2.52 3.37
C LEU A 49 9.81 -1.05 3.58
N GLY A 50 8.86 -0.24 4.05
CA GLY A 50 9.12 1.16 4.40
C GLY A 50 10.23 1.30 5.45
N ILE A 51 10.18 0.51 6.52
CA ILE A 51 11.24 0.47 7.55
C ILE A 51 12.57 0.02 6.94
N THR A 52 12.56 -0.98 6.07
CA THR A 52 13.76 -1.45 5.35
C THR A 52 14.35 -0.36 4.45
N TYR A 53 13.52 0.44 3.79
CA TYR A 53 13.99 1.57 2.97
C TYR A 53 14.58 2.69 3.82
N ILE A 54 14.09 2.91 5.05
CA ILE A 54 14.71 3.83 6.00
C ILE A 54 16.14 3.37 6.36
N THR A 55 16.36 2.08 6.62
CA THR A 55 17.70 1.57 6.95
C THR A 55 18.67 1.66 5.76
N LEU A 56 18.15 1.64 4.52
CA LEU A 56 18.90 1.85 3.28
C LEU A 56 19.06 3.33 2.88
N LYS A 57 18.58 4.28 3.70
CA LYS A 57 18.56 5.74 3.42
C LYS A 57 17.76 6.13 2.16
N LEU A 58 16.81 5.31 1.74
CA LEU A 58 15.90 5.54 0.61
C LEU A 58 14.62 6.25 1.10
N TYR A 59 14.76 7.49 1.57
CA TYR A 59 13.69 8.19 2.31
C TYR A 59 12.41 8.40 1.51
N PHE A 60 12.52 8.74 0.22
CA PHE A 60 11.33 8.95 -0.61
C PHE A 60 10.56 7.65 -0.82
N SER A 61 11.27 6.60 -1.23
CA SER A 61 10.71 5.25 -1.37
C SER A 61 10.10 4.75 -0.06
N ALA A 62 10.73 5.03 1.10
CA ALA A 62 10.19 4.68 2.41
C ALA A 62 8.84 5.35 2.69
N ILE A 63 8.73 6.66 2.48
CA ILE A 63 7.48 7.41 2.68
C ILE A 63 6.38 6.84 1.77
N MET A 64 6.70 6.62 0.50
CA MET A 64 5.75 6.08 -0.46
C MET A 64 5.29 4.67 -0.08
N SER A 65 6.19 3.81 0.42
CA SER A 65 5.82 2.47 0.89
C SER A 65 4.93 2.50 2.11
N ILE A 66 5.16 3.43 3.04
CA ILE A 66 4.28 3.64 4.20
C ILE A 66 2.89 4.09 3.75
N ILE A 67 2.80 5.03 2.80
CA ILE A 67 1.52 5.45 2.20
C ILE A 67 0.81 4.25 1.56
N GLY A 68 1.53 3.43 0.79
CA GLY A 68 1.00 2.19 0.22
C GLY A 68 0.48 1.22 1.28
N GLY A 69 1.20 1.08 2.40
CA GLY A 69 0.78 0.27 3.55
C GLY A 69 -0.51 0.78 4.19
N MET A 70 -0.66 2.10 4.34
CA MET A 70 -1.89 2.74 4.84
C MET A 70 -3.07 2.51 3.88
N LEU A 71 -2.86 2.57 2.56
CA LEU A 71 -3.90 2.29 1.57
C LEU A 71 -4.39 0.84 1.67
N TRP A 72 -3.48 -0.11 1.82
CA TRP A 72 -3.82 -1.51 2.07
C TRP A 72 -4.54 -1.71 3.41
N GLU A 73 -4.17 -0.95 4.44
CA GLU A 73 -4.84 -0.98 5.74
C GLU A 73 -6.29 -0.46 5.64
N ILE A 74 -6.54 0.57 4.83
CA ILE A 74 -7.91 1.02 4.52
C ILE A 74 -8.72 -0.12 3.87
N LEU A 75 -8.14 -0.87 2.93
CA LEU A 75 -8.81 -2.03 2.33
C LEU A 75 -9.07 -3.15 3.34
N PHE A 76 -8.16 -3.37 4.29
CA PHE A 76 -8.36 -4.33 5.39
C PHE A 76 -9.52 -3.89 6.30
N ILE A 77 -9.60 -2.61 6.64
CA ILE A 77 -10.71 -2.03 7.41
C ILE A 77 -12.03 -2.18 6.63
N GLN A 78 -12.03 -1.89 5.32
CA GLN A 78 -13.21 -2.12 4.47
C GLN A 78 -13.65 -3.58 4.48
N ASN A 79 -12.71 -4.53 4.43
CA ASN A 79 -13.03 -5.95 4.52
C ASN A 79 -13.74 -6.31 5.84
N ARG A 80 -13.28 -5.75 6.95
CA ARG A 80 -13.89 -5.94 8.28
C ARG A 80 -15.31 -5.36 8.37
N ILE A 81 -15.55 -4.20 7.76
CA ILE A 81 -16.84 -3.48 7.86
C ILE A 81 -17.87 -4.03 6.86
N TYR A 82 -17.47 -4.27 5.62
CA TYR A 82 -18.40 -4.50 4.51
C TYR A 82 -18.66 -5.97 4.16
N LYS A 83 -18.06 -6.93 4.89
CA LYS A 83 -18.19 -8.40 4.73
C LYS A 83 -18.54 -8.87 3.32
#